data_AF-A0AAC9SA69-F1
#
_entry.id   AF-A0AAC9SA69-F1
#
_cell.length_a   1.000
_cell.length_b   1.000
_cell.length_c   1.000
_cell.angle_alpha   90.00
_cell.angle_beta   90.00
_cell.angle_gamma   90.00
#
_symmetry.space_group_name_H-M   'P 1'
#
loop_
_entity.id
_entity.type
_entity.pdbx_description
1 polymer ?
#
loop_
_entity_poly.entity_id
_entity_poly.type
_entity_poly.pdbx_seq_one_letter_code
_entity_poly.pdbx_strand_id
1 'polypeptide(L)'
;MKQPWAELILLGRKTIEVRSWPTDFRGPLILHTGKKPELEALFRYPDIDASYLGGFVGVAELVNVELFTHASWSRLRSEHMVPGPMPGEAFGWRFRHVRRLKRPVDASGSLKLFPVSENARQAMEF
;
A
#
# COMPACT_ATOMS: atom_id res chain seq x y z
N MET A 1 -2.78 -2.32 -4.71
CA MET A 1 -3.65 -2.05 -3.53
C MET A 1 -4.77 -1.10 -3.93
N LYS A 2 -5.90 -1.06 -3.23
CA LYS A 2 -6.99 -0.13 -3.56
C LYS A 2 -6.71 1.26 -2.98
N GLN A 3 -7.22 2.30 -3.63
CA GLN A 3 -7.39 3.59 -2.97
C GLN A 3 -8.46 3.49 -1.89
N PRO A 4 -8.35 4.22 -0.77
CA PRO A 4 -7.35 5.25 -0.46
C PRO A 4 -6.04 4.75 0.15
N TRP A 5 -5.87 3.44 0.35
CA TRP A 5 -4.76 2.93 1.15
C TRP A 5 -3.38 3.24 0.56
N ALA A 6 -3.25 3.29 -0.77
CA ALA A 6 -2.01 3.72 -1.43
C ALA A 6 -1.67 5.17 -1.10
N GLU A 7 -2.67 6.05 -1.19
CA GLU A 7 -2.52 7.46 -0.87
C GLU A 7 -2.15 7.68 0.60
N LEU A 8 -2.78 6.95 1.52
CA LEU A 8 -2.44 7.02 2.94
C LEU A 8 -0.99 6.57 3.23
N ILE A 9 -0.46 5.61 2.47
CA ILE A 9 0.96 5.22 2.57
C ILE A 9 1.85 6.34 2.02
N LEU A 10 1.50 6.91 0.87
CA LEU A 10 2.26 8.01 0.25
C LEU A 10 2.29 9.27 1.11
N LEU A 11 1.24 9.54 1.88
CA LEU A 11 1.17 10.62 2.86
C LEU A 11 1.87 10.29 4.19
N GLY A 12 2.40 9.07 4.34
CA GLY A 12 3.03 8.60 5.59
C GLY A 12 2.06 8.38 6.75
N ARG A 13 0.75 8.45 6.51
CA ARG A 13 -0.29 8.22 7.54
C ARG A 13 -0.46 6.74 7.86
N LYS A 14 -0.31 5.88 6.85
CA LYS A 14 -0.34 4.41 6.97
C LYS A 14 1.05 3.85 6.74
N THR A 15 1.64 3.25 7.77
CA THR A 15 2.99 2.67 7.72
C THR A 15 2.99 1.15 7.60
N ILE A 16 1.83 0.51 7.79
CA ILE A 16 1.70 -0.94 7.70
C ILE A 16 0.56 -1.31 6.75
N GLU A 17 0.85 -2.04 5.68
CA GLU A 17 -0.15 -2.66 4.81
C GLU A 17 -0.57 -4.02 5.34
N VAL A 18 -1.87 -4.32 5.31
CA VAL A 18 -2.40 -5.61 5.78
C VAL A 18 -2.58 -6.53 4.58
N ARG A 19 -2.01 -7.74 4.66
CA ARG A 19 -2.10 -8.77 3.60
C ARG A 19 -2.50 -10.10 4.20
N SER A 20 -3.18 -10.95 3.43
CA SER A 20 -3.46 -12.35 3.81
C SER A 20 -2.29 -13.30 3.51
N TRP A 21 -1.14 -12.78 3.08
CA TRP A 21 0.01 -13.61 2.67
C TRP A 21 1.34 -12.91 3.00
N PRO A 22 2.39 -13.68 3.33
CA PRO A 22 3.71 -13.17 3.64
C PRO A 22 4.62 -13.09 2.41
N THR A 23 5.77 -12.43 2.53
CA THR A 23 6.86 -12.50 1.57
C THR A 23 8.21 -12.36 2.28
N ASP A 24 9.23 -13.04 1.79
CA ASP A 24 10.61 -12.90 2.27
C ASP A 24 11.31 -11.67 1.66
N PHE A 25 10.72 -11.03 0.65
CA PHE A 25 11.28 -9.84 0.03
C PHE A 25 11.41 -8.69 1.03
N ARG A 26 12.55 -8.01 1.01
CA ARG A 26 12.81 -6.74 1.70
C ARG A 26 13.50 -5.80 0.74
N GLY A 27 13.09 -4.53 0.74
CA GLY A 27 13.59 -3.53 -0.20
C GLY A 27 12.47 -2.74 -0.90
N PRO A 28 12.81 -1.99 -1.96
CA PRO A 28 11.87 -1.07 -2.59
C PRO A 28 10.76 -1.81 -3.34
N LEU A 29 9.52 -1.40 -3.09
CA LEU A 29 8.33 -1.82 -3.82
C LEU A 29 7.66 -0.63 -4.48
N ILE A 30 7.32 -0.78 -5.75
CA ILE A 30 6.47 0.17 -6.46
C ILE A 30 5.03 -0.02 -5.99
N LEU A 31 4.40 1.07 -5.57
CA LEU A 31 3.00 1.10 -5.19
C LEU A 31 2.13 1.24 -6.44
N HIS A 32 1.22 0.29 -6.63
CA HIS A 32 0.22 0.29 -7.70
C HIS A 32 -1.20 0.42 -7.13
N THR A 33 -1.99 1.30 -7.71
CA THR A 33 -3.42 1.50 -7.38
C THR A 33 -4.31 0.62 -8.25
N GLY A 34 -5.24 -0.11 -7.65
CA GLY A 34 -6.23 -0.88 -8.41
C GLY A 34 -7.16 0.03 -9.23
N LYS A 35 -7.86 -0.55 -10.20
CA LYS A 35 -8.83 0.17 -11.07
C LYS A 35 -10.12 0.59 -10.35
N LYS A 36 -10.35 0.12 -9.13
CA LYS A 36 -11.53 0.46 -8.32
C LYS A 36 -11.07 0.85 -6.92
N PRO A 37 -11.59 1.95 -6.36
CA PRO A 37 -11.32 2.31 -4.98
C PRO A 37 -12.13 1.44 -4.01
N GLU A 38 -11.85 1.61 -2.72
CA GLU A 38 -12.65 1.12 -1.62
C GLU A 38 -13.49 2.27 -1.05
N LEU A 39 -14.77 2.31 -1.44
CA LEU A 39 -15.65 3.45 -1.19
C LEU A 39 -15.82 3.75 0.30
N GLU A 40 -16.03 2.73 1.13
CA GLU A 40 -16.16 2.90 2.59
C GLU A 40 -14.92 3.54 3.22
N ALA A 41 -13.74 3.16 2.74
CA ALA A 41 -12.49 3.75 3.20
C ALA A 41 -12.34 5.20 2.69
N LEU A 42 -12.75 5.52 1.47
CA LEU A 42 -12.77 6.90 0.98
C LEU A 42 -13.68 7.80 1.84
N PHE A 43 -14.88 7.34 2.20
CA PHE A 43 -15.77 8.11 3.08
C PHE A 43 -15.18 8.38 4.46
N ARG A 44 -14.29 7.50 4.96
CA ARG A 44 -13.60 7.66 6.23
C ARG A 44 -12.48 8.71 6.19
N TYR A 45 -11.89 8.93 5.01
CA TYR A 45 -10.77 9.83 4.82
C TYR A 45 -11.11 10.84 3.69
N PRO A 46 -12.05 11.77 3.92
CA PRO A 46 -12.52 12.68 2.87
C PRO A 46 -11.49 13.76 2.49
N ASP A 47 -10.42 13.91 3.28
CA ASP A 47 -9.41 14.97 3.13
C ASP A 47 -8.25 14.58 2.19
N ILE A 48 -8.23 13.37 1.66
CA ILE A 48 -7.15 12.87 0.80
C ILE A 48 -7.56 12.84 -0.68
N ASP A 49 -6.67 13.28 -1.55
CA ASP A 49 -6.84 13.11 -3.00
C ASP A 49 -6.36 11.71 -3.42
N ALA A 50 -7.32 10.79 -3.50
CA ALA A 50 -7.10 9.43 -3.95
C ALA A 50 -7.77 9.15 -5.31
N SER A 51 -7.86 10.19 -6.17
CA SER A 51 -8.58 10.14 -7.45
C SER A 51 -7.89 9.30 -8.52
N TYR A 52 -6.55 9.20 -8.50
CA TYR A 52 -5.81 8.39 -9.46
C TYR A 52 -5.94 6.89 -9.17
N LEU A 53 -6.25 6.12 -10.23
CA LEU A 53 -6.51 4.68 -10.18
C LEU A 53 -5.82 3.97 -11.36
N GLY A 54 -5.48 2.70 -11.18
CA GLY A 54 -5.06 1.83 -12.28
C GLY A 54 -3.61 2.02 -12.72
N GLY A 55 -2.73 2.56 -11.87
CA GLY A 55 -1.32 2.73 -12.21
C GLY A 55 -0.39 2.87 -11.02
N PHE A 56 0.89 3.09 -11.33
CA PHE A 56 1.95 3.30 -10.36
C PHE A 56 1.91 4.73 -9.79
N VAL A 57 2.12 4.87 -8.49
CA VAL A 57 1.96 6.15 -7.77
C VAL A 57 3.15 6.53 -6.89
N GLY A 58 4.04 5.58 -6.60
CA GLY A 58 5.18 5.82 -5.72
C GLY A 58 5.98 4.56 -5.45
N VAL A 59 6.96 4.68 -4.56
CA VAL A 59 7.74 3.58 -4.01
C VAL A 59 7.71 3.64 -2.50
N ALA A 60 7.70 2.47 -1.85
CA ALA A 60 7.91 2.32 -0.43
C ALA A 60 8.86 1.15 -0.17
N GLU A 61 9.77 1.28 0.77
CA GLU A 61 10.67 0.19 1.15
C GLU A 61 9.98 -0.75 2.14
N LEU A 62 9.81 -2.02 1.78
CA LEU A 62 9.34 -3.06 2.67
C LEU A 62 10.48 -3.49 3.59
N VAL A 63 10.42 -3.07 4.85
CA VAL A 63 11.49 -3.34 5.83
C VAL A 63 11.17 -4.50 6.75
N ASN A 64 9.89 -4.86 6.90
CA ASN A 64 9.48 -5.98 7.74
C ASN A 64 8.13 -6.57 7.31
N VAL A 65 7.95 -7.86 7.56
CA VAL A 65 6.68 -8.58 7.38
C VAL A 65 6.47 -9.44 8.63
N GLU A 66 5.42 -9.18 9.38
CA GLU A 66 5.11 -9.88 10.63
C GLU A 66 3.69 -10.45 10.59
N LEU A 67 3.50 -11.65 11.14
CA LEU A 67 2.17 -12.20 11.39
C LEU A 67 1.50 -11.41 12.52
N PHE A 68 0.27 -10.97 12.32
CA PHE A 68 -0.51 -10.33 13.37
C PHE A 68 -1.00 -11.37 14.39
N THR A 69 -0.75 -11.07 15.65
CA THR A 69 -1.57 -11.53 16.79
C THR A 69 -2.68 -10.54 17.09
N HIS A 70 -3.74 -10.94 17.79
CA HIS A 70 -4.77 -10.01 18.28
C HIS A 70 -4.18 -8.85 19.10
N ALA A 71 -3.16 -9.11 19.92
CA ALA A 71 -2.48 -8.07 20.68
C ALA A 71 -1.77 -7.06 19.77
N SER A 72 -1.04 -7.53 18.77
CA SER A 72 -0.37 -6.65 17.79
C SER A 72 -1.36 -5.89 16.89
N TRP A 73 -2.47 -6.51 16.50
CA TRP A 73 -3.55 -5.88 15.73
C TRP A 73 -4.17 -4.70 16.48
N SER A 74 -4.43 -4.86 17.78
CA SER A 74 -4.92 -3.76 18.61
C SER A 74 -3.86 -2.69 18.83
N ARG A 75 -2.62 -3.08 19.14
CA ARG A 75 -1.52 -2.16 19.44
C ARG A 75 -1.10 -1.31 18.23
N LEU A 76 -1.09 -1.89 17.03
CA LEU A 76 -0.62 -1.25 15.79
C LEU A 76 -1.75 -0.59 14.99
N ARG A 77 -2.93 -0.40 15.60
CA ARG A 77 -4.15 0.10 14.95
C ARG A 77 -3.98 1.42 14.23
N SER A 78 -3.24 2.36 14.84
CA SER A 78 -2.93 3.65 14.22
C SER A 78 -2.02 3.52 13.00
N GLU A 79 -1.17 2.50 12.94
CA GLU A 79 -0.22 2.29 11.85
C GLU A 79 -0.83 1.57 10.64
N HIS A 80 -1.70 0.58 10.89
CA HIS A 80 -2.37 -0.16 9.82
C HIS A 80 -3.72 0.44 9.42
N MET A 81 -4.36 1.23 10.29
CA MET A 81 -5.58 2.02 10.02
C MET A 81 -6.83 1.24 9.55
N VAL A 82 -6.80 -0.10 9.58
CA VAL A 82 -7.93 -0.95 9.17
C VAL A 82 -8.95 -0.98 10.31
N PRO A 83 -10.20 -0.53 10.13
CA PRO A 83 -11.22 -0.57 11.18
C PRO A 83 -11.68 -2.01 11.49
N GLY A 84 -12.25 -2.21 12.67
CA GLY A 84 -12.87 -3.48 13.03
C GLY A 84 -11.91 -4.59 13.50
N PRO A 85 -12.45 -5.79 13.74
CA PRO A 85 -11.69 -6.93 14.25
C PRO A 85 -10.67 -7.45 13.23
N MET A 86 -9.73 -8.27 13.70
CA MET A 86 -8.71 -8.90 12.84
C MET A 86 -9.39 -9.87 11.87
N PRO A 87 -9.13 -9.80 10.55
CA PRO A 87 -9.87 -10.55 9.53
C PRO A 87 -9.44 -12.04 9.42
N GLY A 88 -8.95 -12.63 10.50
CA GLY A 88 -8.27 -13.92 10.50
C GLY A 88 -6.76 -13.79 10.36
N GLU A 89 -6.11 -14.75 9.69
CA GLU A 89 -4.67 -14.69 9.46
C GLU A 89 -4.30 -13.50 8.58
N ALA A 90 -3.45 -12.62 9.11
CA ALA A 90 -3.07 -11.39 8.44
C ALA A 90 -1.61 -11.04 8.76
N PHE A 91 -0.91 -10.50 7.79
CA PHE A 91 0.48 -10.09 7.86
C PHE A 91 0.57 -8.57 7.73
N GLY A 92 1.33 -7.95 8.62
CA GLY A 92 1.67 -6.53 8.59
C GLY A 92 2.94 -6.31 7.78
N TRP A 93 2.79 -5.73 6.60
CA TRP A 93 3.89 -5.29 5.74
C TRP A 93 4.29 -3.88 6.12
N ARG A 94 5.41 -3.72 6.83
CA ARG A 94 5.88 -2.43 7.33
C ARG A 94 6.72 -1.70 6.29
N PHE A 95 6.33 -0.47 5.99
CA PHE A 95 6.98 0.39 5.02
C PHE A 95 7.81 1.50 5.66
N ARG A 96 8.90 1.86 4.99
CA ARG A 96 9.75 3.04 5.24
C ARG A 96 10.16 3.71 3.93
N HIS A 97 10.81 4.87 4.02
CA HIS A 97 11.38 5.61 2.89
C HIS A 97 10.40 5.78 1.70
N VAL A 98 9.18 6.20 2.02
CA VAL A 98 8.12 6.37 1.03
C VAL A 98 8.44 7.58 0.15
N ARG A 99 8.35 7.39 -1.18
CA ARG A 99 8.56 8.44 -2.19
C ARG A 99 7.43 8.41 -3.20
N ARG A 100 6.76 9.55 -3.38
CA ARG A 100 5.72 9.72 -4.41
C ARG A 100 6.37 9.96 -5.77
N LEU A 101 5.73 9.48 -6.83
CA LEU A 101 6.09 9.88 -8.19
C LEU A 101 5.63 11.32 -8.46
N LYS A 102 6.42 12.11 -9.18
CA LYS A 102 6.00 13.45 -9.65
C LYS A 102 4.70 13.39 -10.45
N ARG A 103 4.55 12.33 -11.26
CA ARG A 103 3.33 12.01 -12.00
C ARG A 103 3.07 10.51 -11.90
N PRO A 104 1.81 10.08 -11.66
CA PRO A 104 1.46 8.68 -11.76
C PRO A 104 1.72 8.11 -13.17
N VAL A 105 1.97 6.81 -13.25
CA VAL A 105 2.26 6.11 -14.51
C VAL A 105 1.23 5.01 -14.74
N ASP A 106 0.48 5.10 -15.84
CA ASP A 106 -0.53 4.11 -16.19
C ASP A 106 0.12 2.73 -16.41
N ALA A 107 -0.44 1.71 -15.76
CA ALA A 107 0.10 0.36 -15.86
C ALA A 107 -0.92 -0.70 -15.46
N SER A 108 -0.89 -1.84 -16.15
CA SER A 108 -1.62 -3.01 -15.69
C SER A 108 -1.03 -3.54 -14.38
N GLY A 109 -1.89 -3.76 -13.40
CA GLY A 109 -1.53 -4.44 -12.15
C GLY A 109 -1.69 -5.94 -12.25
N SER A 110 -1.04 -6.67 -11.34
CA SER A 110 -1.24 -8.11 -11.13
C SER A 110 -1.49 -8.43 -9.65
N LEU A 111 -1.94 -9.64 -9.38
CA LEU A 111 -2.03 -10.16 -8.01
C LEU A 111 -0.63 -10.43 -7.45
N LYS A 112 -0.52 -10.36 -6.12
CA LYS A 112 0.73 -10.53 -5.37
C LYS A 112 1.83 -9.55 -5.83
N LEU A 113 3.09 -9.82 -5.48
CA LEU A 113 4.23 -9.12 -6.05
C LEU A 113 4.45 -9.61 -7.48
N PHE A 114 4.76 -8.68 -8.38
CA PHE A 114 5.04 -8.97 -9.78
C PHE A 114 6.20 -8.09 -10.26
N PRO A 115 6.99 -8.57 -11.23
CA PRO A 115 8.05 -7.76 -11.83
C PRO A 115 7.45 -6.59 -12.62
N VAL A 116 8.07 -5.42 -12.48
CA VAL A 116 7.75 -4.23 -13.28
C VAL A 116 8.72 -4.16 -14.46
N SER A 117 8.22 -3.90 -15.66
CA SER A 117 9.04 -3.79 -16.87
C SER A 117 9.99 -2.61 -16.80
N GLU A 118 11.12 -2.71 -17.49
CA GLU A 118 12.13 -1.65 -17.51
C GLU A 118 11.58 -0.33 -18.08
N ASN A 119 10.79 -0.40 -19.16
CA ASN A 119 10.12 0.77 -19.73
C ASN A 119 9.23 1.49 -18.71
N ALA A 120 8.49 0.73 -17.88
CA ALA A 120 7.66 1.32 -16.85
C ALA A 120 8.49 1.95 -15.73
N ARG A 121 9.64 1.36 -15.36
CA ARG A 121 10.56 1.94 -14.38
C ARG A 121 11.19 3.23 -14.89
N GLN A 122 11.57 3.29 -16.18
CA GLN A 122 12.15 4.48 -16.78
C GLN A 122 11.16 5.65 -16.90
N ALA A 123 9.86 5.36 -16.99
CA ALA A 123 8.82 6.37 -16.96
C ALA A 123 8.55 6.96 -15.57
N MET A 124 9.13 6.40 -14.50
CA MET A 124 8.94 6.86 -13.13
C MET A 124 9.89 7.99 -12.77
N GLU A 125 9.32 9.16 -12.51
CA GLU A 125 10.07 10.31 -12.00
C GLU A 125 9.71 10.54 -10.52
N PHE A 126 10.73 10.72 -9.68
CA PHE A 126 10.60 10.98 -8.24
C PHE A 126 11.02 12.40 -7.87
#